data_AF-A0A519RRB4-F1
#
_entry.id   AF-A0A519RRB4-F1
#
_cell.length_a   1.000
_cell.length_b   1.000
_cell.length_c   1.000
_cell.angle_alpha   90.00
_cell.angle_beta   90.00
_cell.angle_gamma   90.00
#
_symmetry.space_group_name_H-M   'P 1'
#
loop_
_entity.id
_entity.type
_entity.pdbx_description
1 polymer ?
#
loop_
_entity_poly.entity_id
_entity_poly.type
_entity_poly.pdbx_seq_one_letter_code
_entity_poly.pdbx_strand_id
1 'polypeptide(L)'
;MDNIKSPVPLILLKIVALAIIGQFTYSKFPLPVVLLALALITLIFFITLYKRDYFGFLMQLFICNHYTYGYEIGGTFNFVASIALICYLLRYGNEFFAGVTLQKSTLFLVIALGIIQIFCLIGGSTSTGLKISSTICFLNFFFLFYYCSKIHLDAQKYVDFVYVTGIFFLYMFVNALNQRYDYFVSPVDFFPNVGPNAEWELGIPRAAGT
;
A
#
# COMPACT_ATOMS: atom_id res chain seq x y z
N MET A 1 -24.95 -24.34 -9.47
CA MET A 1 -23.62 -23.89 -9.03
C MET A 1 -23.45 -22.48 -9.55
N ASP A 2 -23.75 -21.50 -8.72
CA ASP A 2 -23.60 -20.11 -9.10
C ASP A 2 -22.11 -19.85 -9.36
N ASN A 3 -21.84 -19.32 -10.55
CA ASN A 3 -20.51 -19.01 -11.02
C ASN A 3 -20.00 -17.82 -10.20
N ILE A 4 -19.43 -18.10 -9.01
CA ILE A 4 -18.75 -17.10 -8.19
C ILE A 4 -17.57 -16.62 -9.03
N LYS A 5 -17.77 -15.54 -9.79
CA LYS A 5 -16.70 -14.90 -10.56
C LYS A 5 -15.57 -14.62 -9.57
N SER A 6 -14.43 -15.31 -9.74
CA SER A 6 -13.27 -15.11 -8.86
C SER A 6 -12.94 -13.61 -8.84
N PRO A 7 -12.70 -13.03 -7.65
CA PRO A 7 -12.35 -11.62 -7.54
C PRO A 7 -10.95 -11.31 -8.09
N VAL A 8 -10.15 -12.33 -8.44
CA VAL A 8 -8.76 -12.21 -8.88
C VAL A 8 -8.58 -11.25 -10.06
N PRO A 9 -9.32 -11.35 -11.19
CA PRO A 9 -9.12 -10.43 -12.31
C PRO A 9 -9.39 -8.97 -11.94
N LEU A 10 -10.35 -8.72 -11.05
CA LEU A 10 -10.67 -7.38 -10.58
C LEU A 10 -9.57 -6.83 -9.66
N ILE A 11 -9.03 -7.67 -8.77
CA ILE A 11 -7.90 -7.31 -7.89
C ILE A 11 -6.68 -6.97 -8.74
N LEU A 12 -6.34 -7.83 -9.70
CA LEU A 12 -5.21 -7.62 -10.61
C LEU A 12 -5.39 -6.35 -11.46
N LEU A 13 -6.59 -6.11 -12.01
CA LEU A 13 -6.86 -4.90 -12.78
C LEU A 13 -6.66 -3.64 -11.94
N LYS A 14 -7.12 -3.63 -10.68
CA LYS A 14 -6.89 -2.50 -9.77
C LYS A 14 -5.40 -2.33 -9.47
N ILE A 15 -4.67 -3.42 -9.23
CA ILE A 15 -3.20 -3.37 -9.03
C ILE A 15 -2.49 -2.78 -10.24
N VAL A 16 -2.85 -3.21 -11.46
CA VAL A 16 -2.29 -2.67 -12.70
C VAL A 16 -2.61 -1.18 -12.84
N ALA A 17 -3.86 -0.77 -12.57
CA ALA A 17 -4.23 0.63 -12.58
C ALA A 17 -3.45 1.44 -11.54
N LEU A 18 -3.30 0.93 -10.32
CA LEU A 18 -2.51 1.56 -9.25
C LEU A 18 -1.03 1.69 -9.64
N ALA A 19 -0.45 0.67 -10.24
CA ALA A 19 0.92 0.68 -10.74
C ALA A 19 1.12 1.72 -11.87
N ILE A 20 0.20 1.77 -12.83
CA ILE A 20 0.24 2.74 -13.94
C ILE A 20 0.04 4.17 -13.44
N ILE A 21 -0.86 4.40 -12.49
CA ILE A 21 -1.11 5.75 -11.95
C ILE A 21 0.01 6.17 -10.99
N GLY A 22 0.56 5.21 -10.24
CA GLY A 22 1.61 5.42 -9.24
C GLY A 22 2.87 6.08 -9.80
N GLN A 23 3.24 5.80 -11.06
CA GLN A 23 4.38 6.49 -11.67
C GLN A 23 4.20 8.03 -11.71
N PHE A 24 2.96 8.52 -11.80
CA PHE A 24 2.71 9.96 -11.87
C PHE A 24 2.82 10.65 -10.50
N THR A 25 3.15 9.91 -9.43
CA THR A 25 3.42 10.48 -8.11
C THR A 25 4.89 10.87 -7.90
N TYR A 26 5.77 10.58 -8.87
CA TYR A 26 7.17 11.01 -8.79
C TYR A 26 7.31 12.53 -8.79
N SER A 27 8.32 13.02 -8.05
CA SER A 27 8.63 14.46 -7.91
C SER A 27 9.00 15.16 -9.23
N LYS A 28 9.33 14.39 -10.28
CA LYS A 28 9.60 14.89 -11.64
C LYS A 28 8.36 15.47 -12.34
N PHE A 29 7.15 15.10 -11.90
CA PHE A 29 5.91 15.57 -12.52
C PHE A 29 5.43 16.89 -11.89
N PRO A 30 4.73 17.76 -12.64
CA PRO A 30 4.13 18.98 -12.10
C PRO A 30 3.15 18.68 -10.95
N LEU A 31 3.11 19.56 -9.95
CA LEU A 31 2.26 19.40 -8.77
C LEU A 31 0.79 19.05 -9.08
N PRO A 32 0.10 19.67 -10.08
CA PRO A 32 -1.28 19.29 -10.40
C PRO A 32 -1.43 17.84 -10.86
N VAL A 33 -0.43 17.31 -11.59
CA VAL A 33 -0.43 15.91 -12.06
C VAL A 33 -0.26 14.96 -10.88
N VAL A 34 0.67 15.27 -9.98
CA VAL A 34 0.90 14.49 -8.75
C VAL A 34 -0.37 14.46 -7.89
N LEU A 35 -1.02 15.61 -7.67
CA LEU A 35 -2.25 15.69 -6.88
C LEU A 35 -3.40 14.89 -7.51
N LEU A 36 -3.55 14.95 -8.83
CA LEU A 36 -4.55 14.15 -9.55
C LEU A 36 -4.27 12.64 -9.40
N ALA A 37 -3.00 12.22 -9.54
CA ALA A 37 -2.61 10.82 -9.38
C ALA A 37 -2.91 10.32 -7.95
N LEU A 38 -2.53 11.08 -6.92
CA LEU A 38 -2.83 10.75 -5.52
C LEU A 38 -4.34 10.65 -5.27
N ALA A 39 -5.14 11.56 -5.84
CA ALA A 39 -6.60 11.53 -5.72
C ALA A 39 -7.21 10.28 -6.36
N LEU A 40 -6.76 9.91 -7.56
CA LEU A 40 -7.24 8.71 -8.26
C LEU A 40 -6.86 7.43 -7.52
N ILE A 41 -5.63 7.33 -7.03
CA ILE A 41 -5.17 6.18 -6.23
C ILE A 41 -6.01 6.07 -4.94
N THR A 42 -6.21 7.19 -4.23
CA THR A 42 -7.05 7.25 -3.03
C THR A 42 -8.47 6.77 -3.34
N LEU A 43 -9.04 7.18 -4.48
CA LEU A 43 -10.37 6.76 -4.92
C LEU A 43 -10.45 5.24 -5.17
N ILE A 44 -9.44 4.63 -5.81
CA ILE A 44 -9.41 3.17 -6.07
C ILE A 44 -9.38 2.39 -4.75
N PHE A 45 -8.53 2.80 -3.81
CA PHE A 45 -8.50 2.22 -2.46
C PHE A 45 -9.84 2.40 -1.74
N PHE A 46 -10.41 3.61 -1.78
CA PHE A 46 -11.69 3.92 -1.14
C PHE A 46 -12.84 3.09 -1.73
N ILE A 47 -12.93 2.93 -3.05
CA ILE A 47 -13.95 2.10 -3.71
C ILE A 47 -13.85 0.64 -3.23
N THR A 48 -12.63 0.13 -3.05
CA THR A 48 -12.42 -1.23 -2.53
C THR A 48 -12.90 -1.34 -1.09
N LEU A 49 -12.56 -0.38 -0.22
CA LEU A 49 -13.05 -0.32 1.17
C LEU A 49 -14.58 -0.15 1.24
N TYR A 50 -15.15 0.71 0.40
CA TYR A 50 -16.59 0.97 0.32
C TYR A 50 -17.38 -0.30 0.01
N LYS A 51 -16.84 -1.17 -0.85
CA LYS A 51 -17.42 -2.50 -1.16
C LYS A 51 -17.18 -3.53 -0.05
N ARG A 52 -16.51 -3.16 1.04
CA ARG A 52 -16.09 -4.04 2.14
C ARG A 52 -15.21 -5.22 1.66
N ASP A 53 -14.50 -5.01 0.54
CA ASP A 53 -13.56 -5.98 -0.02
C ASP A 53 -12.21 -5.86 0.70
N TYR A 54 -12.16 -6.33 1.95
CA TYR A 54 -10.99 -6.15 2.80
C TYR A 54 -9.78 -6.95 2.31
N PHE A 55 -10.02 -8.13 1.74
CA PHE A 55 -8.98 -8.93 1.13
C PHE A 55 -8.38 -8.21 -0.10
N GLY A 56 -9.21 -7.70 -1.01
CA GLY A 56 -8.75 -7.02 -2.21
C GLY A 56 -7.97 -5.74 -1.90
N PHE A 57 -8.34 -4.97 -0.86
CA PHE A 57 -7.60 -3.78 -0.46
C PHE A 57 -6.23 -4.14 0.15
N LEU A 58 -6.16 -5.19 0.96
CA LEU A 58 -4.88 -5.67 1.50
C LEU A 58 -3.95 -6.13 0.38
N MET A 59 -4.47 -6.88 -0.60
CA MET A 59 -3.68 -7.33 -1.76
C MET A 59 -3.18 -6.16 -2.60
N GLN A 60 -4.02 -5.15 -2.84
CA GLN A 60 -3.61 -3.91 -3.53
C GLN A 60 -2.47 -3.22 -2.78
N LEU A 61 -2.64 -3.00 -1.47
CA LEU A 61 -1.65 -2.31 -0.65
C LEU A 61 -0.32 -3.09 -0.59
N PHE A 62 -0.39 -4.40 -0.35
CA PHE A 62 0.77 -5.27 -0.30
C PHE A 62 1.57 -5.21 -1.61
N ILE A 63 0.91 -5.43 -2.75
CA ILE A 63 1.60 -5.46 -4.04
C ILE A 63 2.14 -4.09 -4.42
N CYS A 64 1.36 -3.01 -4.23
CA CYS A 64 1.80 -1.67 -4.59
C CYS A 64 2.96 -1.18 -3.72
N ASN A 65 3.03 -1.60 -2.45
CA ASN A 65 4.20 -1.31 -1.59
C ASN A 65 5.49 -1.97 -2.08
N HIS A 66 5.39 -3.07 -2.83
CA HIS A 66 6.53 -3.81 -3.37
C HIS A 66 6.74 -3.57 -4.87
N TYR A 67 5.91 -2.73 -5.49
CA TYR A 67 6.04 -2.34 -6.89
C TYR A 67 7.21 -1.35 -7.04
N THR A 68 8.14 -1.65 -7.96
CA THR A 68 9.32 -0.80 -8.30
C THR A 68 10.15 -0.37 -7.08
N TYR A 69 10.61 -1.36 -6.31
CA TYR A 69 11.56 -1.19 -5.19
C TYR A 69 11.31 0.01 -4.29
N GLY A 70 10.12 0.11 -3.66
CA GLY A 70 9.82 0.67 -2.32
C GLY A 70 10.37 2.02 -1.83
N TYR A 71 11.39 2.61 -2.45
CA TYR A 71 12.24 3.69 -1.94
C TYR A 71 11.58 5.05 -2.12
N GLU A 72 10.86 5.26 -3.23
CA GLU A 72 10.12 6.51 -3.48
C GLU A 72 8.59 6.36 -3.44
N ILE A 73 8.02 5.21 -3.84
CA ILE A 73 6.55 5.07 -4.02
C ILE A 73 5.88 4.22 -2.93
N GLY A 74 6.61 3.32 -2.24
CA GLY A 74 6.02 2.48 -1.19
C GLY A 74 5.41 3.31 -0.04
N GLY A 75 6.11 4.37 0.38
CA GLY A 75 5.56 5.35 1.33
C GLY A 75 4.30 6.05 0.80
N THR A 76 4.28 6.37 -0.50
CA THR A 76 3.16 7.05 -1.16
C THR A 76 1.90 6.19 -1.19
N PHE A 77 1.99 4.90 -1.53
CA PHE A 77 0.85 3.98 -1.51
C PHE A 77 0.29 3.75 -0.11
N ASN A 78 1.16 3.66 0.90
CA ASN A 78 0.71 3.64 2.29
C ASN A 78 -0.03 4.93 2.64
N PHE A 79 0.51 6.10 2.32
CA PHE A 79 -0.10 7.39 2.62
C PHE A 79 -1.50 7.54 2.01
N VAL A 80 -1.67 7.28 0.71
CA VAL A 80 -2.98 7.35 0.04
C VAL A 80 -3.96 6.28 0.53
N ALA A 81 -3.48 5.07 0.85
CA ALA A 81 -4.31 4.04 1.49
C ALA A 81 -4.80 4.50 2.88
N SER A 82 -3.96 5.23 3.62
CA SER A 82 -4.30 5.85 4.90
C SER A 82 -5.41 6.89 4.76
N ILE A 83 -5.31 7.75 3.74
CA ILE A 83 -6.33 8.78 3.48
C ILE A 83 -7.65 8.11 3.10
N ALA A 84 -7.61 7.16 2.17
CA ALA A 84 -8.79 6.40 1.74
C ALA A 84 -9.47 5.73 2.94
N LEU A 85 -8.65 5.20 3.85
CA LEU A 85 -9.09 4.62 5.09
C LEU A 85 -9.76 5.63 6.03
N ILE A 86 -9.12 6.77 6.30
CA ILE A 86 -9.70 7.82 7.15
C ILE A 86 -11.06 8.24 6.59
N CYS A 87 -11.18 8.44 5.27
CA CYS A 87 -12.45 8.74 4.62
C CYS A 87 -13.49 7.62 4.81
N TYR A 88 -13.07 6.36 4.72
CA TYR A 88 -13.96 5.21 4.96
C TYR A 88 -14.44 5.17 6.42
N LEU A 89 -13.55 5.36 7.39
CA LEU A 89 -13.89 5.35 8.82
C LEU A 89 -14.76 6.54 9.23
N LEU A 90 -14.55 7.72 8.64
CA LEU A 90 -15.44 8.87 8.88
C LEU A 90 -16.89 8.58 8.48
N ARG A 91 -17.09 7.75 7.45
CA ARG A 91 -18.42 7.40 6.95
C ARG A 91 -19.00 6.14 7.59
N TYR A 92 -18.17 5.12 7.83
CA TYR A 92 -18.59 3.77 8.22
C TYR A 92 -17.99 3.29 9.55
N GLY A 93 -17.31 4.16 10.29
CA GLY A 93 -16.59 3.80 11.52
C GLY A 93 -17.47 3.11 12.56
N ASN A 94 -18.69 3.61 12.78
CA ASN A 94 -19.63 3.02 13.75
C ASN A 94 -19.97 1.56 13.40
N GLU A 95 -20.22 1.28 12.12
CA GLU A 95 -20.49 -0.09 11.65
C GLU A 95 -19.22 -0.95 11.68
N PHE A 96 -18.09 -0.36 11.30
CA PHE A 96 -16.81 -1.05 11.25
C PHE A 96 -16.41 -1.55 12.64
N PHE A 97 -16.54 -0.72 13.67
CA PHE A 97 -16.24 -1.06 15.07
C PHE A 97 -17.45 -1.64 15.83
N ALA A 98 -18.57 -1.93 15.17
CA ALA A 98 -19.73 -2.51 15.82
C ALA A 98 -19.38 -3.86 16.48
N GLY A 99 -19.80 -4.03 17.74
CA GLY A 99 -19.54 -5.24 18.52
C GLY A 99 -18.12 -5.35 19.09
N VAL A 100 -17.24 -4.37 18.85
CA VAL A 100 -15.92 -4.32 19.50
C VAL A 100 -16.09 -3.79 20.91
N THR A 101 -15.77 -4.63 21.89
CA THR A 101 -15.59 -4.17 23.26
C THR A 101 -14.10 -4.15 23.55
N LEU A 102 -13.52 -2.95 23.64
CA LEU A 102 -12.12 -2.81 24.04
C LEU A 102 -11.99 -3.15 25.52
N GLN A 103 -11.13 -4.11 25.83
CA GLN A 103 -10.77 -4.40 27.21
C GLN A 103 -10.03 -3.20 27.82
N LYS A 104 -10.14 -3.02 29.14
CA LYS A 104 -9.48 -1.91 29.85
C LYS A 104 -7.97 -1.88 29.61
N SER A 105 -7.32 -3.04 29.51
CA SER A 105 -5.90 -3.19 29.18
C SER A 105 -5.57 -2.68 27.77
N THR A 106 -6.39 -3.01 26.78
CA THR A 106 -6.24 -2.52 25.40
C THR A 106 -6.44 -1.01 25.33
N LEU A 107 -7.45 -0.48 26.03
CA LEU A 107 -7.69 0.96 26.10
C LEU A 107 -6.50 1.70 26.74
N PHE A 108 -5.97 1.17 27.85
CA PHE A 108 -4.77 1.72 28.48
C PHE A 108 -3.58 1.74 27.53
N LEU A 109 -3.34 0.64 26.80
CA LEU A 109 -2.26 0.55 25.82
C LEU A 109 -2.42 1.59 24.69
N VAL A 110 -3.64 1.75 24.14
CA VAL A 110 -3.93 2.75 23.10
C VAL A 110 -3.65 4.17 23.62
N ILE A 111 -4.10 4.49 24.84
CA ILE A 111 -3.86 5.79 25.46
C ILE A 111 -2.36 6.02 25.70
N ALA A 112 -1.66 5.04 26.25
CA ALA A 112 -0.22 5.13 26.52
C ALA A 112 0.57 5.35 25.22
N LEU A 113 0.26 4.59 24.16
CA LEU A 113 0.87 4.76 22.85
C LEU A 113 0.55 6.14 22.24
N GLY A 114 -0.68 6.65 22.42
CA GLY A 114 -1.05 8.00 22.00
C GLY A 114 -0.26 9.09 22.72
N ILE A 115 -0.04 8.94 24.03
CA ILE A 115 0.79 9.85 24.83
C ILE A 115 2.25 9.80 24.36
N ILE A 116 2.80 8.61 24.13
CA ILE A 116 4.16 8.44 23.58
C ILE A 116 4.27 9.15 22.24
N GLN A 117 3.30 8.95 21.34
CA GLN A 117 3.27 9.63 20.05
C GLN A 117 3.26 11.15 20.21
N ILE A 118 2.46 11.71 21.12
CA ILE A 118 2.46 13.15 21.41
C ILE A 118 3.85 13.62 21.88
N PHE A 119 4.48 12.90 22.81
CA PHE A 119 5.83 13.24 23.27
C PHE A 119 6.87 13.18 22.13
N CYS A 120 6.79 12.18 21.25
CA CYS A 120 7.62 12.06 20.06
C CYS A 120 7.44 13.24 19.08
N LEU A 121 6.25 13.85 19.03
CA LEU A 121 5.95 14.98 18.14
C LEU A 121 6.36 16.33 18.74
N ILE A 122 6.33 16.47 20.07
CA ILE A 122 6.73 17.68 20.80
C ILE A 122 8.27 17.78 20.87
N GLY A 123 8.97 16.64 20.92
CA GLY A 123 10.44 16.61 20.92
C GLY A 123 11.06 16.84 19.53
N GLY A 124 11.97 17.81 19.44
CA GLY A 124 12.94 17.91 18.33
C GLY A 124 12.59 18.84 17.17
N SER A 125 13.61 19.12 16.37
CA SER A 125 13.61 20.00 15.18
C SER A 125 13.00 19.36 13.91
N THR A 126 12.29 18.24 14.06
CA THR A 126 11.69 17.50 12.95
C THR A 126 10.67 18.37 12.18
N SER A 127 10.70 18.31 10.85
CA SER A 127 9.81 19.10 10.00
C SER A 127 8.33 18.73 10.21
N THR A 128 7.43 19.71 10.05
CA THR A 128 5.99 19.54 10.22
C THR A 128 5.42 18.43 9.33
N GLY A 129 5.92 18.29 8.09
CA GLY A 129 5.48 17.23 7.18
C GLY A 129 5.77 15.82 7.70
N LEU A 130 6.96 15.60 8.27
CA LEU A 130 7.32 14.31 8.86
C LEU A 130 6.51 14.00 10.12
N LYS A 131 6.19 15.02 10.93
CA LYS A 131 5.30 14.90 12.09
C LYS A 131 3.87 14.48 11.72
N ILE A 132 3.33 15.03 10.63
CA ILE A 132 2.02 14.64 10.11
C ILE A 132 2.07 13.19 9.58
N SER A 133 3.08 12.86 8.78
CA SER A 133 3.25 11.51 8.22
C SER A 133 3.37 10.42 9.30
N SER A 134 4.17 10.67 10.34
CA SER A 134 4.34 9.71 11.45
C SER A 134 3.05 9.50 12.24
N THR A 135 2.26 10.57 12.45
CA THR A 135 0.95 10.50 13.12
C THR A 135 -0.04 9.67 12.31
N ILE A 136 -0.09 9.87 10.99
CA ILE A 136 -0.95 9.09 10.10
C ILE A 136 -0.55 7.61 10.14
N CYS A 137 0.76 7.32 10.04
CA CYS A 137 1.28 5.96 10.09
C CYS A 137 0.92 5.23 11.40
N PHE A 138 1.07 5.91 12.54
CA PHE A 138 0.69 5.39 13.84
C PHE A 138 -0.80 5.05 13.93
N LEU A 139 -1.68 5.93 13.46
CA LEU A 139 -3.13 5.68 13.43
C LEU A 139 -3.50 4.49 12.53
N ASN A 140 -2.82 4.32 11.40
CA ASN A 140 -3.06 3.16 10.53
C ASN A 140 -2.70 1.85 11.18
N PHE A 141 -1.69 1.79 12.06
CA PHE A 141 -1.28 0.55 12.69
C PHE A 141 -2.41 -0.09 13.50
N PHE A 142 -3.14 0.71 14.30
CA PHE A 142 -4.29 0.23 15.06
C PHE A 142 -5.44 -0.21 14.16
N PHE A 143 -5.66 0.52 13.07
CA PHE A 143 -6.66 0.14 12.10
C PHE A 143 -6.31 -1.18 11.42
N LEU A 144 -5.07 -1.34 10.94
CA LEU A 144 -4.64 -2.50 10.17
C LEU A 144 -4.83 -3.79 10.97
N PHE A 145 -4.59 -3.75 12.29
CA PHE A 145 -4.80 -4.90 13.16
C PHE A 145 -6.27 -5.33 13.20
N TYR A 146 -7.19 -4.42 13.51
CA TYR A 146 -8.61 -4.75 13.57
C TYR A 146 -9.19 -5.04 12.17
N TYR A 147 -8.67 -4.38 11.15
CA TYR A 147 -8.97 -4.66 9.76
C TYR A 147 -8.63 -6.09 9.36
N CYS A 148 -7.42 -6.57 9.66
CA CYS A 148 -7.03 -7.95 9.39
C CYS A 148 -7.93 -8.96 10.12
N SER A 149 -8.45 -8.61 11.32
CA SER A 149 -9.41 -9.45 12.04
C SER A 149 -10.76 -9.61 11.33
N LYS A 150 -11.13 -8.67 10.45
CA LYS A 150 -12.35 -8.73 9.63
C LYS A 150 -12.18 -9.54 8.35
N ILE A 151 -10.95 -9.93 8.01
CA ILE A 151 -10.69 -10.80 6.86
C ILE A 151 -10.95 -12.24 7.29
N HIS A 152 -12.12 -12.76 6.94
CA HIS A 152 -12.38 -14.19 7.07
C HIS A 152 -11.66 -14.93 5.94
N LEU A 153 -10.62 -15.70 6.27
CA LEU A 153 -9.90 -16.54 5.32
C LEU A 153 -10.65 -17.84 5.11
N ASP A 154 -11.10 -18.08 3.88
CA ASP A 154 -11.69 -19.32 3.41
C ASP A 154 -10.79 -19.94 2.33
N ALA A 155 -11.08 -21.19 1.94
CA ALA A 155 -10.27 -21.91 0.95
C ALA A 155 -10.18 -21.16 -0.39
N GLN A 156 -11.25 -20.48 -0.81
CA GLN A 156 -11.27 -19.73 -2.06
C GLN A 156 -10.36 -18.50 -1.99
N LYS A 157 -10.39 -17.74 -0.89
CA LYS A 157 -9.48 -16.60 -0.69
C LYS A 157 -8.03 -17.02 -0.57
N TYR A 158 -7.75 -18.20 -0.03
CA TYR A 158 -6.40 -18.75 -0.06
C TYR A 158 -5.94 -19.04 -1.49
N VAL A 159 -6.80 -19.65 -2.30
CA VAL A 159 -6.53 -19.87 -3.74
C VAL A 159 -6.34 -18.53 -4.47
N ASP A 160 -7.21 -17.56 -4.24
CA ASP A 160 -7.10 -16.21 -4.82
C ASP A 160 -5.80 -15.52 -4.40
N PHE A 161 -5.39 -15.67 -3.13
CA PHE A 161 -4.11 -15.17 -2.62
C PHE A 161 -2.93 -15.79 -3.38
N VAL A 162 -2.92 -17.12 -3.54
CA VAL A 162 -1.88 -17.83 -4.29
C VAL A 162 -1.82 -17.35 -5.75
N TYR A 163 -2.96 -17.15 -6.42
CA TYR A 163 -2.98 -16.64 -7.79
C TYR A 163 -2.43 -15.22 -7.89
N VAL A 164 -2.94 -14.30 -7.06
CA VAL A 164 -2.54 -12.89 -7.11
C VAL A 164 -1.05 -12.73 -6.75
N THR A 165 -0.59 -13.40 -5.70
CA THR A 165 0.84 -13.37 -5.31
C THR A 165 1.73 -14.10 -6.32
N GLY A 166 1.29 -15.23 -6.86
CA GLY A 166 2.03 -15.97 -7.89
C GLY A 166 2.27 -15.14 -9.15
N ILE A 167 1.23 -14.43 -9.62
CA ILE A 167 1.36 -13.50 -10.76
C ILE A 167 2.30 -12.34 -10.41
N PHE A 168 2.20 -11.80 -9.19
CA PHE A 168 3.10 -10.75 -8.74
C PHE A 168 4.56 -11.20 -8.68
N PHE A 169 4.84 -12.39 -8.14
CA PHE A 169 6.20 -12.95 -8.11
C PHE A 169 6.74 -13.26 -9.51
N LEU A 170 5.88 -13.73 -10.43
CA LEU A 170 6.26 -13.89 -11.82
C LEU A 170 6.64 -12.54 -12.46
N TYR A 171 5.86 -11.49 -12.21
CA TYR A 171 6.19 -10.13 -12.63
C TYR A 171 7.53 -9.66 -12.03
N MET A 172 7.75 -9.87 -10.73
CA MET A 172 9.01 -9.50 -10.07
C MET A 172 10.20 -10.26 -10.67
N PHE A 173 10.03 -11.54 -11.00
CA PHE A 173 11.04 -12.34 -11.67
C PHE A 173 11.37 -11.81 -13.06
N VAL A 174 10.36 -11.53 -13.88
CA VAL A 174 10.53 -10.92 -15.22
C VAL A 174 11.24 -9.56 -15.10
N ASN A 175 10.86 -8.76 -14.12
CA ASN A 175 11.49 -7.46 -13.87
C ASN A 175 12.96 -7.60 -13.44
N ALA A 176 13.27 -8.57 -12.58
CA ALA A 176 14.66 -8.85 -12.17
C ALA A 176 15.51 -9.33 -13.36
N LEU A 177 14.97 -10.17 -14.24
CA LEU A 177 15.63 -10.54 -15.49
C LEU A 177 15.82 -9.33 -16.41
N ASN A 178 14.79 -8.48 -16.55
CA ASN A 178 14.87 -7.29 -17.36
C ASN A 178 15.99 -6.34 -16.88
N GLN A 179 16.09 -6.11 -15.57
CA GLN A 179 17.18 -5.32 -14.99
C GLN A 179 18.55 -5.98 -15.16
N ARG A 180 18.64 -7.31 -15.10
CA ARG A 180 19.95 -7.98 -15.23
C ARG A 180 20.50 -7.94 -16.65
N TYR A 181 19.63 -8.01 -17.64
CA TYR A 181 20.00 -8.26 -19.03
C TYR A 181 19.57 -7.16 -20.01
N ASP A 182 18.88 -6.12 -19.54
CA ASP A 182 18.30 -5.04 -20.33
C ASP A 182 17.47 -5.54 -21.53
N TYR A 183 16.67 -6.60 -21.33
CA TYR A 183 15.89 -7.24 -22.40
C TYR A 183 14.88 -6.29 -23.06
N PHE A 184 14.27 -5.38 -22.31
CA PHE A 184 13.25 -4.44 -22.78
C PHE A 184 13.58 -3.02 -22.32
N VAL A 185 13.71 -2.09 -23.28
CA VAL A 185 13.82 -0.66 -22.98
C VAL A 185 12.44 -0.05 -22.94
N SER A 186 11.98 0.29 -21.74
CA SER A 186 10.72 0.99 -21.52
C SER A 186 10.99 2.44 -21.11
N PRO A 187 10.35 3.44 -21.75
CA PRO A 187 10.36 4.82 -21.25
C PRO A 187 9.47 4.98 -19.99
N VAL A 188 8.77 3.92 -19.61
CA VAL A 188 7.84 3.86 -18.47
C VAL A 188 8.53 3.10 -17.34
N ASP A 189 8.49 3.67 -16.13
CA ASP A 189 9.11 3.09 -14.92
C ASP A 189 8.49 1.74 -14.52
N PHE A 190 7.45 1.27 -15.22
CA PHE A 190 6.82 -0.05 -15.03
C PHE A 190 7.77 -1.24 -15.33
N PHE A 191 8.73 -1.06 -16.23
CA PHE A 191 9.82 -2.01 -16.44
C PHE A 191 11.12 -1.25 -16.21
N PRO A 192 11.55 -1.09 -14.95
CA PRO A 192 12.77 -0.35 -14.66
C PRO A 192 13.96 -1.06 -15.32
N ASN A 193 14.75 -0.28 -16.05
CA ASN A 193 16.10 -0.67 -16.45
C ASN A 193 17.08 -0.04 -15.48
N VAL A 194 18.11 -0.79 -15.14
CA VAL A 194 19.20 -0.23 -14.34
C VAL A 194 20.03 0.64 -15.26
N GLY A 195 20.02 1.95 -14.99
CA GLY A 195 20.88 2.88 -15.71
C GLY A 195 22.37 2.51 -15.56
N PRO A 196 23.25 3.09 -16.38
CA PRO A 196 24.68 2.77 -16.39
C PRO A 196 25.40 3.03 -15.05
N ASN A 197 24.76 3.72 -14.10
CA ASN A 197 25.29 4.06 -12.79
C ASN A 197 24.75 3.16 -11.66
N ALA A 198 24.08 2.05 -11.98
CA ALA A 198 23.55 1.15 -10.95
C ALA A 198 24.67 0.52 -10.13
N GLU A 199 24.59 0.63 -8.80
CA GLU A 199 25.48 -0.09 -7.89
C GLU A 199 25.02 -1.54 -7.80
N TRP A 200 25.96 -2.48 -7.88
CA TRP A 200 25.68 -3.92 -7.81
C TRP A 200 26.35 -4.52 -6.58
N GLU A 201 25.58 -5.24 -5.77
CA GLU A 201 26.09 -5.99 -4.62
C GLU A 201 25.85 -7.48 -4.90
N LEU A 202 26.91 -8.29 -4.90
CA LEU A 202 26.85 -9.73 -5.24
C LEU A 202 26.19 -10.04 -6.60
N GLY A 203 26.27 -9.12 -7.57
CA GLY A 203 25.67 -9.29 -8.89
C GLY A 203 24.16 -9.06 -8.95
N ILE A 204 23.57 -8.55 -7.86
CA ILE A 204 22.18 -8.08 -7.76
C ILE A 204 22.21 -6.54 -7.76
N PRO A 205 21.33 -5.85 -8.49
CA PRO A 205 21.28 -4.40 -8.40
C PRO A 205 20.95 -4.04 -6.96
N ARG A 206 21.80 -3.22 -6.34
CA ARG A 206 21.55 -2.71 -5.01
C ARG A 206 20.25 -1.91 -5.11
N ALA A 207 19.18 -2.39 -4.48
CA ALA A 207 18.04 -1.52 -4.23
C ALA A 207 18.64 -0.30 -3.51
N ALA A 208 18.38 0.91 -3.99
CA ALA A 208 18.93 2.14 -3.41
C ALA A 208 18.43 2.43 -1.97
N GLY A 209 17.99 1.40 -1.24
CA GLY A 209 17.65 1.41 0.17
C GLY A 209 18.63 0.57 0.99
N THR A 210 19.88 1.04 1.09
CA THR A 210 20.68 1.02 2.32
C THR A 210 21.38 2.35 2.45
#